data_AF-A0A2T7NEV0-F1
#
_entry.id   AF-A0A2T7NEV0-F1
#
_cell.length_a   1.000
_cell.length_b   1.000
_cell.length_c   1.000
_cell.angle_alpha   90.00
_cell.angle_beta   90.00
_cell.angle_gamma   90.00
#
_symmetry.space_group_name_H-M   'P 1'
#
loop_
_entity.id
_entity.type
_entity.pdbx_description
1 polymer ?
#
loop_
_entity_poly.entity_id
_entity_poly.type
_entity_poly.pdbx_seq_one_letter_code
_entity_poly.pdbx_strand_id
1 'polypeptide(L)'
;MTLVLSILVCASLLPALTAEGTVYTRWGNKGCASTAATVYSGYVAGSLYTKFGSGANFLCLPPNPVASTIAKPGSVANLYGAEYEVTNRAENDYDALCAVCFVKNRTANIMVPGTNKCPTGWTTEYTGLLMSGYDGHAGSSEYICVDSKLEGRVGSGANNNGRLMYYVAGVCGSLPCPPYVNNNILQCVVCTK
;
A
#
# COMPACT_ATOMS: atom_id res chain seq x y z
N MET A 1 45.20 -2.13 53.55
CA MET A 1 44.38 -0.91 53.37
C MET A 1 44.03 -0.83 51.89
N THR A 2 42.73 -0.86 51.61
CA THR A 2 42.07 -1.32 50.38
C THR A 2 42.35 -0.47 49.15
N LEU A 3 42.69 -1.16 48.05
CA LEU A 3 42.85 -0.61 46.70
C LEU A 3 41.45 -0.43 46.08
N VAL A 4 40.99 0.82 45.92
CA VAL A 4 39.74 1.12 45.20
C VAL A 4 40.07 1.26 43.73
N LEU A 5 39.85 0.19 42.98
CA LEU A 5 39.90 0.19 41.52
C LEU A 5 38.59 0.78 41.00
N SER A 6 38.59 2.07 40.71
CA SER A 6 37.46 2.79 40.11
C SER A 6 37.24 2.32 38.68
N ILE A 7 36.39 1.31 38.51
CA ILE A 7 35.88 0.92 37.19
C ILE A 7 34.79 1.94 36.82
N LEU A 8 35.19 3.01 36.14
CA LEU A 8 34.28 3.84 35.37
C LEU A 8 33.99 3.10 34.06
N VAL A 9 33.06 2.13 34.07
CA VAL A 9 32.53 1.61 32.79
C VAL A 9 31.74 2.74 32.17
N CYS A 10 32.32 3.34 31.13
CA CYS A 10 31.70 4.32 30.27
C CYS A 10 30.42 3.69 29.67
N ALA A 11 29.26 3.96 30.25
CA ALA A 11 27.96 3.47 29.78
C ALA A 11 27.47 4.19 28.51
N SER A 12 28.37 4.70 27.67
CA SER A 12 28.04 5.56 26.52
C SER A 12 28.40 4.96 25.15
N LEU A 13 28.69 3.65 25.07
CA LEU A 13 28.98 2.97 23.81
C LEU A 13 28.15 1.69 23.59
N LEU A 14 26.96 1.59 24.19
CA LEU A 14 25.93 0.83 23.50
C LEU A 14 25.50 1.71 22.33
N PRO A 15 25.67 1.30 21.06
CA PRO A 15 24.87 1.89 20.01
C PRO A 15 23.44 1.79 20.54
N ALA A 16 22.72 2.91 20.63
CA ALA A 16 21.28 2.82 20.72
C ALA A 16 20.92 1.88 19.57
N LEU A 17 20.45 0.67 19.90
CA LEU A 17 20.07 -0.32 18.92
C LEU A 17 18.85 0.30 18.26
N THR A 18 19.08 1.17 17.28
CA THR A 18 18.02 1.77 16.48
C THR A 18 17.34 0.55 15.90
N ALA A 19 16.08 0.34 16.28
CA ALA A 19 15.34 -0.80 15.81
C ALA A 19 15.34 -0.76 14.28
N GLU A 20 16.22 -1.53 13.66
CA GLU A 20 16.28 -1.64 12.21
C GLU A 20 14.96 -2.25 11.77
N GLY A 21 14.34 -1.61 10.79
CA GLY A 21 13.02 -1.97 10.37
C GLY A 21 12.68 -1.33 9.04
N THR A 22 11.67 -1.89 8.40
CA THR A 22 11.18 -1.42 7.11
C THR A 22 9.68 -1.17 7.20
N VAL A 23 9.20 -0.22 6.40
CA VAL A 23 7.80 0.16 6.33
C VAL A 23 7.24 -0.12 4.95
N TYR A 24 6.05 -0.72 4.92
CA TYR A 24 5.28 -0.87 3.69
C TYR A 24 3.82 -0.50 3.94
N THR A 25 3.09 -0.19 2.88
CA THR A 25 1.64 0.02 2.92
C THR A 25 0.94 -1.25 2.44
N ARG A 26 0.02 -1.77 3.24
CA ARG A 26 -0.91 -2.82 2.84
C ARG A 26 -2.19 -2.18 2.32
N TRP A 27 -2.43 -2.30 1.03
CA TRP A 27 -3.65 -1.81 0.38
C TRP A 27 -4.75 -2.87 0.44
N GLY A 28 -6.00 -2.49 0.66
CA GLY A 28 -7.15 -3.40 0.76
C GLY A 28 -7.24 -4.19 2.06
N ASN A 29 -6.64 -3.68 3.14
CA ASN A 29 -6.80 -4.22 4.48
C ASN A 29 -6.53 -3.15 5.52
N LYS A 30 -7.31 -3.11 6.60
CA LYS A 30 -7.08 -2.15 7.69
C LYS A 30 -6.03 -2.60 8.71
N GLY A 31 -5.59 -3.85 8.68
CA GLY A 31 -4.57 -4.38 9.59
C GLY A 31 -3.33 -4.87 8.84
N CYS A 32 -2.21 -5.00 9.54
CA CYS A 32 -1.02 -5.62 8.98
C CYS A 32 -1.12 -7.15 9.00
N ALA A 33 -0.34 -7.81 8.16
CA ALA A 33 -0.25 -9.27 8.13
C ALA A 33 0.99 -9.72 8.94
N SER A 34 1.07 -11.02 9.25
CA SER A 34 2.25 -11.63 9.89
C SER A 34 2.62 -10.97 11.23
N THR A 35 3.92 -10.83 11.51
CA THR A 35 4.53 -10.21 12.70
C THR A 35 4.66 -8.69 12.60
N ALA A 36 4.20 -8.09 11.50
CA ALA A 36 4.28 -6.65 11.30
C ALA A 36 3.35 -5.89 12.28
N ALA A 37 3.88 -4.83 12.87
CA ALA A 37 3.09 -3.93 13.71
C ALA A 37 2.34 -2.91 12.84
N THR A 38 1.05 -2.75 13.09
CA THR A 38 0.28 -1.66 12.47
C THR A 38 0.69 -0.32 13.08
N VAL A 39 1.25 0.54 12.23
CA VAL A 39 1.57 1.93 12.59
C VAL A 39 0.29 2.74 12.63
N TYR A 40 -0.51 2.66 11.55
CA TYR A 40 -1.88 3.15 11.52
C TYR A 40 -2.70 2.44 10.43
N SER A 41 -4.00 2.38 10.65
CA SER A 41 -5.01 2.02 9.63
C SER A 41 -5.56 3.28 8.98
N GLY A 42 -6.07 3.20 7.76
CA GLY A 42 -6.52 4.37 7.02
C GLY A 42 -7.46 4.09 5.86
N TYR A 43 -7.71 5.14 5.09
CA TYR A 43 -8.53 5.12 3.87
C TYR A 43 -7.64 5.32 2.65
N VAL A 44 -7.86 4.54 1.59
CA VAL A 44 -7.14 4.74 0.33
C VAL A 44 -7.70 5.98 -0.38
N ALA A 45 -6.82 6.82 -0.89
CA ALA A 45 -7.19 8.01 -1.65
C ALA A 45 -6.25 8.27 -2.82
N GLY A 46 -6.71 9.10 -3.76
CA GLY A 46 -5.91 9.55 -4.91
C GLY A 46 -6.63 10.63 -5.72
N SER A 47 -6.15 10.86 -6.94
CA SER A 47 -6.81 11.75 -7.89
C SER A 47 -8.13 11.18 -8.42
N LEU A 48 -9.05 12.05 -8.86
CA LEU A 48 -10.28 11.61 -9.52
C LEU A 48 -9.94 10.94 -10.84
N TYR A 49 -10.59 9.81 -11.13
CA TYR A 49 -10.34 9.02 -12.33
C TYR A 49 -10.50 9.80 -13.65
N THR A 50 -11.27 10.90 -13.70
CA THR A 50 -11.45 11.71 -14.92
C THR A 50 -10.51 12.91 -15.04
N LYS A 51 -9.62 13.15 -14.06
CA LYS A 51 -8.77 14.36 -14.06
C LYS A 51 -7.37 14.04 -14.56
N PHE A 52 -6.94 14.77 -15.59
CA PHE A 52 -5.62 14.65 -16.22
C PHE A 52 -4.44 15.15 -15.36
N GLY A 53 -4.71 15.91 -14.29
CA GLY A 53 -3.69 16.44 -13.37
C GLY A 53 -3.79 15.81 -11.97
N SER A 54 -3.14 16.43 -10.98
CA SER A 54 -2.96 15.89 -9.62
C SER A 54 -1.94 14.73 -9.56
N GLY A 55 -1.84 14.05 -8.41
CA GLY A 55 -0.95 12.92 -8.21
C GLY A 55 -1.46 11.62 -8.84
N ALA A 56 -0.56 10.83 -9.42
CA ALA A 56 -0.86 9.48 -9.92
C ALA A 56 -0.79 8.42 -8.82
N ASN A 57 -0.14 8.72 -7.70
CA ASN A 57 0.05 7.78 -6.60
C ASN A 57 -1.21 7.58 -5.76
N PHE A 58 -1.24 6.46 -5.05
CA PHE A 58 -2.23 6.23 -3.99
C PHE A 58 -1.68 6.74 -2.65
N LEU A 59 -2.57 7.19 -1.78
CA LEU A 59 -2.27 7.64 -0.43
C LEU A 59 -3.05 6.79 0.58
N CYS A 60 -2.41 6.48 1.71
CA CYS A 60 -3.10 5.92 2.86
C CYS A 60 -3.37 7.04 3.86
N LEU A 61 -4.60 7.53 3.92
CA LEU A 61 -4.97 8.66 4.77
C LEU A 61 -5.28 8.19 6.20
N PRO A 62 -4.76 8.86 7.23
CA PRO A 62 -5.12 8.55 8.60
C PRO A 62 -6.59 8.89 8.86
N PRO A 63 -7.26 8.19 9.80
CA PRO A 63 -8.68 8.37 10.07
C PRO A 63 -9.00 9.70 10.78
N ASN A 64 -7.99 10.33 11.39
CA ASN A 64 -8.10 11.58 12.13
C ASN A 64 -7.20 12.65 11.48
N PRO A 65 -7.60 13.25 10.35
CA PRO A 65 -6.83 14.32 9.73
C PRO A 65 -6.91 15.61 10.54
N VAL A 66 -5.88 16.47 10.43
CA VAL A 66 -5.85 17.80 11.05
C VAL A 66 -6.26 18.84 10.03
N ALA A 67 -7.26 19.67 10.37
CA ALA A 67 -7.69 20.76 9.51
C ALA A 67 -6.64 21.87 9.42
N SER A 68 -6.49 22.46 8.23
CA SER A 68 -5.63 23.62 8.01
C SER A 68 -6.42 24.92 8.10
N THR A 69 -5.76 26.01 8.52
CA THR A 69 -6.31 27.37 8.53
C THR A 69 -6.01 28.15 7.24
N ILE A 70 -5.38 27.51 6.24
CA ILE A 70 -5.02 28.15 4.97
C ILE A 70 -6.28 28.37 4.13
N ALA A 71 -6.48 29.60 3.65
CA ALA A 71 -7.57 29.94 2.75
C ALA A 71 -7.38 29.24 1.38
N LYS A 72 -8.45 28.66 0.85
CA LYS A 72 -8.43 27.96 -0.44
C LYS A 72 -8.20 28.95 -1.59
N PRO A 73 -7.14 28.81 -2.41
CA PRO A 73 -6.96 29.62 -3.62
C PRO A 73 -7.91 29.18 -4.74
N GLY A 74 -7.99 29.97 -5.82
CA GLY A 74 -8.89 29.69 -6.96
C GLY A 74 -8.60 28.36 -7.69
N SER A 75 -7.38 27.86 -7.63
CA SER A 75 -6.95 26.61 -8.27
C SER A 75 -6.30 25.68 -7.26
N VAL A 76 -6.70 24.40 -7.23
CA VAL A 76 -6.21 23.39 -6.30
C VAL A 76 -6.09 22.01 -6.95
N ALA A 77 -5.23 21.15 -6.39
CA ALA A 77 -5.32 19.71 -6.60
C ALA A 77 -6.38 19.13 -5.65
N ASN A 78 -7.23 18.23 -6.16
CA ASN A 78 -8.27 17.57 -5.37
C ASN A 78 -7.85 16.13 -5.06
N LEU A 79 -8.30 15.64 -3.91
CA LEU A 79 -8.07 14.29 -3.42
C LEU A 79 -9.42 13.61 -3.16
N TYR A 80 -9.55 12.37 -3.58
CA TYR A 80 -10.79 11.58 -3.55
C TYR A 80 -10.52 10.24 -2.86
N GLY A 81 -11.52 9.71 -2.16
CA GLY A 81 -11.48 8.33 -1.67
C GLY A 81 -11.40 7.35 -2.84
N ALA A 82 -10.82 6.18 -2.59
CA ALA A 82 -10.62 5.19 -3.63
C ALA A 82 -11.60 4.02 -3.52
N GLU A 83 -12.23 3.67 -4.63
CA GLU A 83 -13.29 2.66 -4.71
C GLU A 83 -12.85 1.49 -5.59
N TYR A 84 -13.33 0.29 -5.26
CA TYR A 84 -13.10 -0.89 -6.07
C TYR A 84 -14.09 -0.99 -7.23
N GLU A 85 -13.54 -1.23 -8.42
CA GLU A 85 -14.29 -1.51 -9.65
C GLU A 85 -14.03 -2.97 -10.05
N VAL A 86 -14.70 -3.87 -9.33
CA VAL A 86 -14.51 -5.32 -9.35
C VAL A 86 -15.88 -5.98 -9.46
N THR A 87 -16.56 -5.76 -10.58
CA THR A 87 -17.97 -6.15 -10.81
C THR A 87 -18.26 -7.65 -10.65
N ASN A 88 -17.22 -8.48 -10.62
CA ASN A 88 -17.28 -9.91 -10.35
C ASN A 88 -17.16 -10.29 -8.86
N ARG A 89 -17.18 -9.32 -7.95
CA ARG A 89 -16.99 -9.50 -6.50
C ARG A 89 -17.96 -8.66 -5.68
N ALA A 90 -18.20 -9.09 -4.45
CA ALA A 90 -19.10 -8.40 -3.52
C ALA A 90 -18.52 -7.07 -3.00
N GLU A 91 -17.21 -6.89 -3.09
CA GLU A 91 -16.50 -5.68 -2.68
C GLU A 91 -16.56 -4.56 -3.72
N ASN A 92 -17.24 -4.77 -4.87
CA ASN A 92 -17.49 -3.70 -5.85
C ASN A 92 -18.13 -2.48 -5.20
N ASP A 93 -17.71 -1.28 -5.63
CA ASP A 93 -18.11 0.02 -5.11
C ASP A 93 -17.67 0.32 -3.66
N TYR A 94 -17.05 -0.61 -2.94
CA TYR A 94 -16.59 -0.28 -1.59
C TYR A 94 -15.34 0.60 -1.61
N ASP A 95 -15.34 1.65 -0.79
CA ASP A 95 -14.14 2.40 -0.43
C ASP A 95 -13.05 1.49 0.15
N ALA A 96 -11.89 1.46 -0.47
CA ALA A 96 -10.78 0.63 -0.03
C ALA A 96 -10.13 1.16 1.26
N LEU A 97 -9.76 0.21 2.13
CA LEU A 97 -8.98 0.48 3.33
C LEU A 97 -7.48 0.24 3.11
N CYS A 98 -6.66 0.79 4.00
CA CYS A 98 -5.22 0.53 4.01
C CYS A 98 -4.67 0.46 5.44
N ALA A 99 -3.44 -0.05 5.55
CA ALA A 99 -2.65 0.01 6.76
C ALA A 99 -1.20 0.29 6.42
N VAL A 100 -0.55 1.14 7.22
CA VAL A 100 0.90 1.30 7.18
C VAL A 100 1.51 0.37 8.23
N CYS A 101 2.45 -0.45 7.79
CA CYS A 101 2.98 -1.58 8.52
C CYS A 101 4.48 -1.43 8.74
N PHE A 102 4.92 -1.70 9.96
CA PHE A 102 6.33 -1.69 10.34
C PHE A 102 6.78 -3.10 10.71
N VAL A 103 7.88 -3.55 10.10
CA VAL A 103 8.48 -4.86 10.37
C VAL A 103 9.84 -4.66 11.00
N LYS A 104 10.02 -5.20 12.21
CA LYS A 104 11.29 -5.17 12.94
C LYS A 104 12.28 -6.17 12.33
N ASN A 105 13.57 -5.87 12.46
CA ASN A 105 14.69 -6.72 12.03
C ASN A 105 14.65 -7.05 10.52
N ARG A 106 14.07 -6.16 9.71
CA ARG A 106 14.00 -6.21 8.25
C ARG A 106 14.46 -4.86 7.72
N THR A 107 15.31 -4.83 6.72
CA THR A 107 15.93 -3.60 6.21
C THR A 107 15.40 -3.19 4.86
N ALA A 108 14.71 -4.10 4.14
CA ALA A 108 14.14 -3.80 2.84
C ALA A 108 12.74 -4.40 2.68
N ASN A 109 11.93 -3.75 1.85
CA ASN A 109 10.68 -4.29 1.35
C ASN A 109 10.56 -4.08 -0.16
N ILE A 110 9.82 -4.96 -0.82
CA ILE A 110 9.51 -4.89 -2.25
C ILE A 110 8.09 -5.35 -2.53
N MET A 111 7.48 -4.79 -3.57
CA MET A 111 6.29 -5.34 -4.22
C MET A 111 6.73 -6.04 -5.51
N VAL A 112 6.33 -7.30 -5.69
CA VAL A 112 6.62 -8.08 -6.90
C VAL A 112 5.32 -8.32 -7.66
N PRO A 113 5.09 -7.66 -8.82
CA PRO A 113 3.91 -7.90 -9.64
C PRO A 113 4.05 -9.20 -10.45
N GLY A 114 2.93 -9.83 -10.80
CA GLY A 114 2.87 -11.02 -11.63
C GLY A 114 3.09 -12.35 -10.89
N THR A 115 3.25 -12.33 -9.57
CA THR A 115 3.47 -13.54 -8.75
C THR A 115 2.88 -13.36 -7.35
N ASN A 116 2.54 -14.47 -6.70
CA ASN A 116 2.18 -14.51 -5.28
C ASN A 116 3.30 -15.10 -4.40
N LYS A 117 4.50 -15.26 -4.96
CA LYS A 117 5.67 -15.83 -4.27
C LYS A 117 6.80 -14.82 -4.19
N CYS A 118 7.31 -14.62 -2.97
CA CYS A 118 8.49 -13.81 -2.75
C CYS A 118 9.76 -14.48 -3.32
N PRO A 119 10.80 -13.70 -3.68
CA PRO A 119 12.09 -14.26 -4.06
C PRO A 119 12.69 -15.08 -2.91
N THR A 120 13.57 -16.03 -3.22
CA THR A 120 14.24 -16.86 -2.21
C THR A 120 14.94 -16.00 -1.15
N GLY A 121 14.70 -16.33 0.13
CA GLY A 121 15.26 -15.60 1.28
C GLY A 121 14.49 -14.33 1.67
N TRP A 122 13.41 -13.98 0.96
CA TRP A 122 12.47 -12.93 1.37
C TRP A 122 11.28 -13.55 2.11
N THR A 123 10.66 -12.76 2.98
CA THR A 123 9.48 -13.15 3.75
C THR A 123 8.24 -12.50 3.16
N THR A 124 7.19 -13.29 2.93
CA THR A 124 5.90 -12.78 2.48
C THR A 124 5.22 -12.03 3.61
N GLU A 125 4.87 -10.77 3.34
CA GLU A 125 3.99 -10.00 4.22
C GLU A 125 2.54 -10.25 3.82
N TYR A 126 2.18 -10.03 2.55
CA TYR A 126 0.87 -10.38 2.03
C TYR A 126 0.88 -10.63 0.53
N THR A 127 -0.12 -11.36 0.06
CA THR A 127 -0.40 -11.60 -1.37
C THR A 127 -1.65 -10.85 -1.79
N GLY A 128 -1.72 -10.51 -3.07
CA GLY A 128 -2.78 -9.66 -3.58
C GLY A 128 -3.04 -9.82 -5.07
N LEU A 129 -3.88 -8.93 -5.56
CA LEU A 129 -4.13 -8.70 -6.97
C LEU A 129 -3.49 -7.37 -7.35
N LEU A 130 -2.83 -7.34 -8.50
CA LEU A 130 -2.29 -6.11 -9.04
C LEU A 130 -3.45 -5.25 -9.52
N MET A 131 -3.52 -4.02 -9.03
CA MET A 131 -4.60 -3.08 -9.35
C MET A 131 -4.05 -1.72 -9.76
N SER A 132 -4.82 -1.03 -10.60
CA SER A 132 -4.54 0.31 -11.12
C SER A 132 -5.87 0.97 -11.52
N GLY A 133 -5.85 2.19 -12.06
CA GLY A 133 -6.98 2.79 -12.76
C GLY A 133 -7.24 2.11 -14.10
N TYR A 134 -8.44 2.32 -14.64
CA TYR A 134 -8.84 1.83 -15.95
C TYR A 134 -8.13 2.61 -17.07
N ASP A 135 -7.66 1.91 -18.10
CA ASP A 135 -6.90 2.47 -19.21
C ASP A 135 -7.71 3.42 -20.12
N GLY A 136 -9.04 3.37 -20.05
CA GLY A 136 -9.94 4.35 -20.69
C GLY A 136 -10.13 5.65 -19.91
N HIS A 137 -9.54 5.81 -18.73
CA HIS A 137 -9.71 6.98 -17.87
C HIS A 137 -8.56 8.00 -18.00
N ALA A 138 -8.88 9.28 -17.86
CA ALA A 138 -7.89 10.36 -18.01
C ALA A 138 -6.95 10.52 -16.80
N GLY A 139 -7.39 10.07 -15.62
CA GLY A 139 -6.61 10.11 -14.38
C GLY A 139 -5.62 8.97 -14.31
N SER A 140 -4.34 9.31 -14.42
CA SER A 140 -3.24 8.34 -14.32
C SER A 140 -3.12 7.74 -12.92
N SER A 141 -2.65 6.50 -12.86
CA SER A 141 -2.48 5.73 -11.64
C SER A 141 -1.22 4.89 -11.62
N GLU A 142 -0.67 4.71 -10.42
CA GLU A 142 0.35 3.69 -10.18
C GLU A 142 -0.25 2.28 -10.20
N TYR A 143 0.62 1.28 -10.38
CA TYR A 143 0.29 -0.12 -10.12
C TYR A 143 0.58 -0.44 -8.65
N ILE A 144 -0.43 -0.90 -7.91
CA ILE A 144 -0.29 -1.27 -6.50
C ILE A 144 -0.74 -2.71 -6.26
N CYS A 145 -0.18 -3.32 -5.22
CA CYS A 145 -0.60 -4.65 -4.78
C CYS A 145 -1.69 -4.54 -3.73
N VAL A 146 -2.94 -4.87 -4.09
CA VAL A 146 -4.08 -4.84 -3.19
C VAL A 146 -4.31 -6.23 -2.63
N ASP A 147 -4.37 -6.33 -1.31
CA ASP A 147 -4.62 -7.56 -0.57
C ASP A 147 -5.84 -8.30 -1.12
N SER A 148 -5.74 -9.62 -1.30
CA SER A 148 -6.79 -10.44 -1.94
C SER A 148 -8.15 -10.39 -1.24
N LYS A 149 -8.20 -9.91 0.01
CA LYS A 149 -9.45 -9.65 0.75
C LYS A 149 -10.25 -8.47 0.18
N LEU A 150 -9.60 -7.48 -0.44
CA LEU A 150 -10.22 -6.22 -0.90
C LEU A 150 -11.09 -5.59 0.19
N GLU A 151 -10.57 -5.47 1.42
CA GLU A 151 -11.37 -4.98 2.54
C GLU A 151 -11.87 -3.55 2.29
N GLY A 152 -13.20 -3.45 2.20
CA GLY A 152 -13.93 -2.20 2.05
C GLY A 152 -14.35 -1.59 3.38
N ARG A 153 -14.56 -0.27 3.39
CA ARG A 153 -15.14 0.46 4.53
C ARG A 153 -16.59 0.04 4.74
N VAL A 154 -16.98 -0.20 5.99
CA VAL A 154 -18.36 -0.58 6.30
C VAL A 154 -19.31 0.56 5.93
N GLY A 155 -20.37 0.24 5.19
CA GLY A 155 -21.40 1.20 4.77
C GLY A 155 -21.02 2.08 3.58
N SER A 156 -19.96 1.75 2.84
CA SER A 156 -19.51 2.51 1.67
C SER A 156 -19.78 1.83 0.33
N GLY A 157 -20.71 0.87 0.24
CA GLY A 157 -20.99 0.16 -1.03
C GLY A 157 -21.83 0.96 -2.03
N ALA A 158 -21.71 2.29 -2.02
CA ALA A 158 -22.41 3.16 -2.96
C ALA A 158 -21.41 3.62 -4.02
N ASN A 159 -21.84 3.66 -5.27
CA ASN A 159 -20.99 4.04 -6.40
C ASN A 159 -20.80 5.58 -6.47
N ASN A 160 -19.85 6.14 -5.70
CA ASN A 160 -19.60 7.58 -5.62
C ASN A 160 -18.54 8.08 -6.61
N ASN A 161 -17.85 7.18 -7.30
CA ASN A 161 -16.86 7.42 -8.35
C ASN A 161 -15.71 8.38 -7.99
N GLY A 162 -14.82 7.96 -7.10
CA GLY A 162 -13.61 8.70 -6.72
C GLY A 162 -12.35 8.29 -7.48
N ARG A 163 -11.36 7.80 -6.75
CA ARG A 163 -10.16 7.17 -7.30
C ARG A 163 -10.45 5.69 -7.53
N LEU A 164 -10.65 5.31 -8.79
CA LEU A 164 -11.10 3.95 -9.09
C LEU A 164 -9.93 2.94 -9.16
N MET A 165 -10.17 1.73 -8.66
CA MET A 165 -9.23 0.60 -8.68
C MET A 165 -9.83 -0.60 -9.42
N TYR A 166 -9.21 -0.94 -10.54
CA TYR A 166 -9.51 -2.05 -11.41
C TYR A 166 -8.43 -3.12 -11.32
N TYR A 167 -8.79 -4.36 -11.64
CA TYR A 167 -7.80 -5.40 -11.87
C TYR A 167 -6.91 -5.10 -13.06
N VAL A 168 -5.65 -5.52 -12.95
CA VAL A 168 -4.70 -5.44 -14.05
C VAL A 168 -4.65 -6.80 -14.74
N ALA A 169 -5.04 -6.82 -16.01
CA ALA A 169 -4.90 -7.98 -16.87
C ALA A 169 -3.59 -7.89 -17.67
N GLY A 170 -2.86 -9.01 -17.79
CA GLY A 170 -1.70 -9.09 -18.67
C GLY A 170 -2.12 -9.19 -20.14
N VAL A 171 -1.55 -8.35 -21.00
CA VAL A 171 -1.82 -8.37 -22.45
C VAL A 171 -0.59 -8.91 -23.18
N CYS A 172 -0.76 -10.02 -23.90
CA CYS A 172 0.33 -10.64 -24.66
C CYS A 172 0.78 -9.78 -25.85
N GLY A 173 2.05 -9.92 -26.23
CA GLY A 173 2.67 -9.17 -27.32
C GLY A 173 4.11 -8.90 -26.96
N SER A 174 4.42 -7.67 -26.56
CA SER A 174 5.71 -7.37 -25.90
C SER A 174 5.84 -8.04 -24.53
N LEU A 175 4.71 -8.37 -23.88
CA LEU A 175 4.70 -9.28 -22.74
C LEU A 175 4.78 -10.73 -23.25
N PRO A 176 5.82 -11.50 -22.88
CA PRO A 176 5.99 -12.87 -23.36
C PRO A 176 4.88 -13.82 -22.89
N CYS A 177 4.30 -14.56 -23.82
CA CYS A 177 3.29 -15.57 -23.54
C CYS A 177 3.63 -16.86 -24.31
N PRO A 178 4.10 -17.94 -23.62
CA PRO A 178 4.33 -18.10 -22.17
C PRO A 178 5.53 -17.29 -21.61
N PRO A 179 5.65 -17.11 -20.26
CA PRO A 179 4.85 -17.74 -19.20
C PRO A 179 3.58 -16.97 -18.80
N TYR A 180 3.38 -15.74 -19.28
CA TYR A 180 2.13 -15.03 -19.03
C TYR A 180 1.00 -15.62 -19.87
N VAL A 181 -0.24 -15.39 -19.42
CA VAL A 181 -1.46 -15.82 -20.09
C VAL A 181 -2.25 -14.58 -20.48
N ASN A 182 -2.67 -14.51 -21.74
CA ASN A 182 -3.39 -13.35 -22.26
C ASN A 182 -4.67 -13.09 -21.48
N ASN A 183 -4.94 -11.82 -21.16
CA ASN A 183 -6.08 -11.34 -20.41
C ASN A 183 -6.23 -11.92 -18.99
N ASN A 184 -5.21 -12.60 -18.48
CA ASN A 184 -5.25 -13.13 -17.12
C ASN A 184 -4.99 -12.02 -16.09
N ILE A 185 -5.75 -12.02 -14.99
CA ILE A 185 -5.55 -11.06 -13.91
C ILE A 185 -4.24 -11.36 -13.18
N LEU A 186 -3.40 -10.33 -13.04
CA LEU A 186 -2.09 -10.46 -12.42
C LEU A 186 -2.20 -10.45 -10.89
N GLN A 187 -1.59 -11.46 -10.27
CA GLN A 187 -1.35 -11.46 -8.82
C GLN A 187 -0.16 -10.58 -8.47
N CYS A 188 0.03 -10.31 -7.20
CA CYS A 188 1.19 -9.63 -6.66
C CYS A 188 1.50 -10.11 -5.25
N VAL A 189 2.69 -9.78 -4.77
CA VAL A 189 3.11 -10.07 -3.40
C VAL A 189 3.94 -8.92 -2.86
N VAL A 190 3.78 -8.60 -1.58
CA VAL A 190 4.68 -7.70 -0.86
C VAL A 190 5.53 -8.52 0.10
N CYS A 191 6.84 -8.24 0.05
CA CYS A 191 7.87 -9.03 0.70
C CYS A 191 8.80 -8.13 1.51
N THR A 192 9.39 -8.68 2.59
CA THR A 192 10.45 -8.03 3.37
C THR A 192 11.70 -8.89 3.46
N LYS A 193 12.84 -8.26 3.76
CA LYS A 193 14.13 -8.92 3.96
C LYS A 193 14.85 -8.41 5.19
#